data_AF-A0A7L0JJD6-F1
#
_entry.id   AF-A0A7L0JJD6-F1
#
_cell.length_a   1.000
_cell.length_b   1.000
_cell.length_c   1.000
_cell.angle_alpha   90.00
_cell.angle_beta   90.00
_cell.angle_gamma   90.00
#
_symmetry.space_group_name_H-M   'P 1'
#
loop_
_entity.id
_entity.type
_entity.pdbx_description
1 polymer ?
#
loop_
_entity_poly.entity_id
_entity_poly.type
_entity_poly.pdbx_seq_one_letter_code
_entity_poly.pdbx_strand_id
1 'polypeptide(L)'
;QSSVKEAGAEEELTPVALARQVEGLKQQLLSSHLEQVLGPSAAIDFTDPEGALAKRLLQQLEVAKCSKATPGKGPPRGPPAAGDTVTFELYWRPEQDQFTHSAKV
;
A
#
# COMPACT_ATOMS: atom_id res chain seq x y z
N GLN A 1 -52.64 12.30 -11.78
CA GLN A 1 -52.72 13.54 -10.97
C GLN A 1 -51.90 13.28 -9.71
N SER A 2 -50.57 13.41 -9.76
CA SER A 2 -49.75 14.64 -9.65
C SER A 2 -49.31 14.90 -8.20
N SER A 3 -48.00 14.74 -7.98
CA SER A 3 -47.08 15.52 -7.13
C SER A 3 -46.02 14.54 -6.60
N VAL A 4 -44.96 14.24 -7.35
CA VAL A 4 -43.69 15.00 -7.34
C VAL A 4 -43.41 15.59 -5.97
N LYS A 5 -42.51 14.92 -5.24
CA LYS A 5 -41.71 15.54 -4.19
C LYS A 5 -40.27 15.07 -4.39
N GLU A 6 -39.71 15.58 -5.48
CA GLU A 6 -38.28 15.81 -5.67
C GLU A 6 -37.73 16.40 -4.37
N ALA A 7 -37.09 15.56 -3.56
CA ALA A 7 -36.43 15.94 -2.32
C ALA A 7 -34.97 15.54 -2.48
N GLY A 8 -34.19 16.39 -3.13
CA GLY A 8 -32.77 16.16 -3.38
C GLY A 8 -32.11 17.05 -4.45
N ALA A 9 -32.85 17.97 -5.08
CA ALA A 9 -32.39 18.76 -6.23
C ALA A 9 -32.26 20.26 -5.95
N GLU A 10 -31.97 20.64 -4.70
CA GLU A 10 -31.48 21.99 -4.38
C GLU A 10 -30.16 21.84 -3.62
N GLU A 11 -29.22 21.05 -4.17
CA GLU A 11 -27.82 21.31 -3.89
C GLU A 11 -27.58 22.73 -4.37
N GLU A 12 -27.33 23.67 -3.46
CA GLU A 12 -27.06 25.05 -3.84
C GLU A 12 -26.01 25.03 -4.95
N LEU A 13 -26.42 25.40 -6.17
CA LEU A 13 -25.56 25.54 -7.35
C LEU A 13 -24.66 26.75 -7.16
N THR A 14 -23.97 26.80 -6.02
CA THR A 14 -22.94 27.77 -5.75
C THR A 14 -21.81 27.48 -6.72
N PRO A 15 -21.23 28.52 -7.33
CA PRO A 15 -20.08 28.37 -8.21
C PRO A 15 -18.93 27.58 -7.56
N VAL A 16 -18.81 27.65 -6.23
CA VAL A 16 -17.79 26.90 -5.46
C VAL A 16 -18.09 25.41 -5.34
N ALA A 17 -19.36 25.00 -5.16
CA ALA A 17 -19.72 23.59 -5.12
C ALA A 17 -19.49 22.94 -6.49
N LEU A 18 -19.90 23.62 -7.57
CA LEU A 18 -19.66 23.15 -8.93
C LEU A 18 -18.16 23.05 -9.25
N ALA A 19 -17.35 24.04 -8.84
CA ALA A 19 -15.90 23.99 -9.01
C ALA A 19 -15.25 22.78 -8.30
N ARG A 20 -15.71 22.45 -7.09
CA ARG A 20 -15.24 21.26 -6.36
C ARG A 20 -15.62 19.96 -7.07
N GLN A 21 -16.84 19.87 -7.61
CA GLN A 21 -17.25 18.71 -8.40
C GLN A 21 -16.38 18.55 -9.65
N VAL A 22 -16.12 19.64 -10.38
CA VAL A 22 -15.24 19.64 -11.56
C VAL A 22 -13.82 19.24 -11.20
N GLU A 23 -13.29 19.72 -10.07
CA GLU A 23 -11.96 19.34 -9.60
C GLU A 23 -11.88 17.85 -9.24
N GLY A 24 -12.92 17.31 -8.59
CA GLY A 24 -13.04 15.88 -8.31
C GLY A 24 -13.07 15.04 -9.59
N LEU A 25 -13.90 15.42 -10.56
CA LEU A 25 -13.97 14.73 -11.87
C LEU A 25 -12.64 14.80 -12.63
N LYS A 26 -11.95 15.95 -12.59
CA LYS A 26 -10.60 16.09 -13.18
C LYS A 26 -9.63 15.10 -12.54
N GLN A 27 -9.65 14.97 -11.22
CA GLN A 27 -8.76 14.05 -10.52
C GLN A 27 -9.05 12.59 -10.89
N GLN A 28 -10.31 12.21 -11.04
CA GLN A 28 -10.71 10.87 -11.48
C GLN A 28 -10.26 10.56 -12.93
N LEU A 29 -10.42 11.54 -13.83
CA LEU A 29 -9.94 11.41 -15.20
C LEU A 29 -8.42 11.24 -15.24
N LEU A 30 -7.69 12.04 -14.47
CA LEU A 30 -6.23 11.94 -14.36
C LEU A 30 -5.80 10.58 -13.82
N SER A 31 -6.45 10.06 -12.77
CA SER A 31 -6.11 8.73 -12.23
C SER A 31 -6.37 7.62 -13.25
N SER A 32 -7.49 7.67 -13.97
CA SER A 32 -7.81 6.66 -14.98
C SER A 32 -6.82 6.70 -16.15
N HIS A 33 -6.43 7.90 -16.59
CA HIS A 33 -5.40 8.04 -17.61
C HIS A 33 -4.03 7.55 -17.12
N LEU A 34 -3.66 7.84 -15.87
CA LEU A 34 -2.45 7.33 -15.23
C LEU A 34 -2.42 5.80 -15.23
N GLU A 35 -3.52 5.15 -14.86
CA GLU A 35 -3.65 3.69 -14.90
C GLU A 35 -3.49 3.15 -16.31
N GLN A 36 -4.08 3.80 -17.32
CA GLN A 36 -3.93 3.39 -18.72
C GLN A 36 -2.47 3.51 -19.21
N VAL A 37 -1.77 4.58 -18.83
CA VAL A 37 -0.39 4.85 -19.27
C VAL A 37 0.62 3.95 -18.55
N LEU A 38 0.47 3.79 -17.23
CA LEU A 38 1.39 2.98 -16.44
C LEU A 38 1.08 1.48 -16.53
N GLY A 39 -0.16 1.13 -16.85
CA GLY A 39 -0.68 -0.23 -16.86
C GLY A 39 -1.26 -0.65 -15.49
N PRO A 40 -2.13 -1.68 -15.47
CA PRO A 40 -2.95 -2.04 -14.31
C PRO A 40 -2.17 -2.62 -13.12
N SER A 41 -0.87 -2.91 -13.28
CA SER A 41 -0.03 -3.50 -12.24
C SER A 41 1.18 -2.62 -11.88
N ALA A 42 1.21 -1.37 -12.33
CA ALA A 42 2.29 -0.46 -11.99
C ALA A 42 2.22 -0.06 -10.50
N ALA A 43 3.20 -0.52 -9.72
CA ALA A 43 3.38 -0.08 -8.35
C ALA A 43 4.26 1.19 -8.34
N ILE A 44 3.72 2.30 -7.83
CA ILE A 44 4.45 3.55 -7.66
C ILE A 44 4.84 3.66 -6.19
N ASP A 45 6.13 3.56 -5.90
CA ASP A 45 6.67 3.83 -4.57
C ASP A 45 7.29 5.23 -4.55
N PHE A 46 6.62 6.17 -3.87
CA PHE A 46 7.13 7.53 -3.70
C PHE A 46 8.25 7.62 -2.65
N THR A 47 8.42 6.61 -1.82
CA THR A 47 9.46 6.56 -0.77
C THR A 47 10.77 5.98 -1.29
N ASP A 48 10.73 5.12 -2.31
CA ASP A 48 11.89 4.58 -3.02
C ASP A 48 11.68 4.53 -4.54
N PRO A 49 11.76 5.68 -5.24
CA PRO A 49 11.44 5.77 -6.67
C PRO A 49 12.39 4.96 -7.57
N GLU A 50 13.64 4.74 -7.15
CA GLU A 50 14.65 3.98 -7.91
C GLU A 50 14.83 2.53 -7.42
N GLY A 51 14.10 2.13 -6.37
CA GLY A 51 14.28 0.83 -5.72
C GLY A 51 15.66 0.68 -5.05
N ALA A 52 16.31 1.79 -4.67
CA ALA A 52 17.66 1.81 -4.12
C ALA A 52 17.72 1.22 -2.71
N LEU A 53 16.69 1.45 -1.89
CA LEU A 53 16.59 0.89 -0.55
C LEU A 53 16.41 -0.63 -0.62
N ALA A 54 15.53 -1.11 -1.49
CA ALA A 54 15.34 -2.55 -1.72
C ALA A 54 16.65 -3.22 -2.17
N LYS A 55 17.37 -2.64 -3.14
CA LYS A 55 18.67 -3.14 -3.62
C LYS A 55 19.71 -3.17 -2.50
N ARG A 56 19.82 -2.09 -1.72
CA ARG A 56 20.77 -2.01 -0.60
C ARG A 56 20.46 -3.06 0.46
N LEU A 57 19.19 -3.22 0.84
CA LEU A 57 18.78 -4.22 1.83
C LEU A 57 19.15 -5.64 1.36
N LEU A 58 18.84 -5.98 0.10
CA LEU A 58 19.22 -7.28 -0.48
C LEU A 58 20.74 -7.51 -0.43
N GLN A 59 21.54 -6.51 -0.79
CA GLN A 59 23.01 -6.60 -0.72
C GLN A 59 23.50 -6.79 0.72
N GLN A 60 22.95 -6.06 1.68
CA GLN A 60 23.32 -6.18 3.09
C GLN A 60 22.98 -7.57 3.65
N LEU A 61 21.84 -8.13 3.26
CA LEU A 61 21.43 -9.48 3.66
C LEU A 61 22.33 -10.56 3.05
N GLU A 62 22.73 -10.43 1.78
CA GLU A 62 23.68 -11.37 1.16
C GLU A 62 25.04 -11.35 1.84
N VAL A 63 25.56 -10.16 2.18
CA VAL A 63 26.81 -10.02 2.96
C VAL A 63 26.69 -10.70 4.32
N ALA A 64 25.60 -10.44 5.06
CA ALA A 64 25.36 -11.07 6.36
C ALA A 64 25.17 -12.59 6.28
N LYS A 65 24.58 -13.09 5.17
CA LYS A 65 24.40 -14.53 4.92
C LYS A 65 25.72 -15.23 4.65
N CYS A 66 26.61 -14.63 3.85
CA CYS A 66 27.96 -15.16 3.60
C CYS A 66 28.83 -15.22 4.87
N SER A 67 28.57 -14.38 5.86
CA SER A 67 29.29 -14.36 7.14
C SER A 67 28.88 -15.46 8.13
N LYS A 68 27.74 -16.14 7.93
CA LYS A 68 27.16 -17.07 8.91
C LYS A 68 26.75 -18.43 8.31
N ALA A 69 27.72 -19.32 8.16
CA ALA A 69 27.47 -20.75 7.93
C ALA A 69 27.34 -21.54 9.25
N THR A 70 26.30 -21.29 10.06
CA THR A 70 25.84 -22.27 11.07
C THR A 70 24.36 -22.08 11.41
N PRO A 71 23.50 -23.13 11.31
CA PRO A 71 22.08 -23.02 11.63
C PRO A 71 21.84 -23.21 13.13
N GLY A 72 21.41 -22.14 13.81
CA GLY A 72 21.06 -22.14 15.24
C GLY A 72 19.55 -22.10 15.46
N LYS A 73 19.02 -23.18 16.04
CA LYS A 73 17.61 -23.46 16.30
C LYS A 73 17.15 -22.83 17.63
N GLY A 74 16.04 -22.10 17.64
CA GLY A 74 15.27 -21.76 18.86
C GLY A 74 15.33 -20.28 19.31
N PRO A 75 14.33 -19.80 20.09
CA PRO A 75 14.12 -18.37 20.32
C PRO A 75 14.92 -17.85 21.53
N PRO A 76 15.57 -16.67 21.46
CA PRO A 76 16.07 -16.01 22.65
C PRO A 76 15.27 -14.74 22.98
N ARG A 77 14.71 -14.74 24.19
CA ARG A 77 14.21 -13.60 24.94
C ARG A 77 15.41 -12.86 25.53
N GLY A 78 15.68 -11.63 25.08
CA GLY A 78 16.66 -10.71 25.68
C GLY A 78 17.48 -9.94 24.63
N PRO A 79 17.96 -8.71 24.93
CA PRO A 79 18.60 -7.85 23.93
C PRO A 79 20.03 -8.32 23.63
N PRO A 80 20.38 -8.71 22.38
CA PRO A 80 21.76 -8.99 22.02
C PRO A 80 22.54 -7.69 21.78
N ALA A 81 23.71 -7.57 22.43
CA ALA A 81 24.67 -6.52 22.16
C ALA A 81 25.36 -6.74 20.78
N ALA A 82 25.82 -5.62 20.22
CA ALA A 82 26.31 -5.43 18.86
C ALA A 82 27.22 -6.55 18.32
N GLY A 83 26.75 -7.25 17.30
CA GLY A 83 27.52 -8.27 16.57
C GLY A 83 26.68 -8.99 15.53
N ASP A 84 26.64 -8.43 14.32
CA ASP A 84 26.23 -9.04 13.04
C ASP A 84 24.97 -9.94 13.07
N THR A 85 23.96 -9.59 13.87
CA THR A 85 22.72 -10.36 14.00
C THR A 85 21.60 -9.69 13.22
N VAL A 86 21.02 -10.41 12.26
CA VAL A 86 19.88 -9.96 11.45
C VAL A 86 18.60 -10.41 12.12
N THR A 87 17.75 -9.45 12.50
CA THR A 87 16.43 -9.71 13.11
C THR A 87 15.36 -9.35 12.09
N PHE A 88 14.45 -10.30 11.80
CA PHE A 88 13.26 -10.06 10.98
C PHE A 88 12.04 -10.13 11.87
N GLU A 89 11.28 -9.04 11.95
CA GLU A 89 10.04 -8.99 12.72
C GLU A 89 8.86 -8.93 11.75
N LEU A 90 8.00 -9.96 11.78
CA LEU A 90 6.79 -10.04 10.97
C LEU A 90 5.58 -9.91 11.88
N TYR A 91 4.88 -8.79 11.77
CA TYR A 91 3.60 -8.57 12.43
C TYR A 91 2.49 -8.72 11.40
N TRP A 92 1.87 -9.90 11.34
CA TRP A 92 0.82 -10.21 10.36
C TRP A 92 -0.26 -11.14 10.95
N ARG A 93 -1.53 -10.95 10.56
CA ARG A 93 -2.67 -11.80 10.96
C ARG A 93 -3.22 -12.60 9.77
N PRO A 94 -2.66 -13.78 9.48
CA PRO A 94 -3.00 -14.54 8.28
C PRO A 94 -4.45 -15.03 8.23
N GLU A 95 -5.08 -15.26 9.38
CA GLU A 95 -6.45 -15.80 9.48
C GLU A 95 -7.51 -14.85 8.91
N GLN A 96 -7.34 -13.53 9.08
CA GLN A 96 -8.31 -12.52 8.64
C GLN A 96 -8.30 -12.33 7.12
N ASP A 97 -7.11 -12.40 6.50
CA ASP A 97 -6.95 -12.32 5.05
C ASP A 97 -7.42 -13.61 4.36
N GLN A 98 -7.12 -14.76 4.96
CA GLN A 98 -7.56 -16.06 4.44
C GLN A 98 -9.08 -16.20 4.51
N PHE A 99 -9.71 -15.71 5.58
CA PHE A 99 -11.17 -15.61 5.67
C PHE A 99 -11.75 -14.67 4.62
N THR A 100 -11.18 -13.47 4.45
CA THR A 100 -11.65 -12.47 3.47
C THR A 100 -11.51 -12.96 2.03
N HIS A 101 -10.45 -13.71 1.71
CA HIS A 101 -10.28 -14.33 0.41
C HIS A 101 -11.26 -15.48 0.20
N SER A 102 -11.40 -16.37 1.18
CA SER A 102 -12.26 -17.56 1.06
C SER A 102 -13.75 -17.21 1.04
N ALA A 103 -14.16 -16.12 1.70
CA ALA A 103 -15.54 -15.63 1.70
C ALA A 103 -15.94 -14.91 0.40
N LYS A 104 -14.98 -14.57 -0.47
CA LYS A 104 -15.23 -13.97 -1.80
C LYS A 104 -15.43 -15.02 -2.91
N VAL A 105 -15.16 -16.30 -2.65
CA VAL A 105 -15.28 -17.43 -3.60
C VAL A 105 -16.69 -17.98 -3.62
#